data_AF-A0A2D7QKH5-F1
#
_entry.id   AF-A0A2D7QKH5-F1
#
_cell.length_a   1.000
_cell.length_b   1.000
_cell.length_c   1.000
_cell.angle_alpha   90.00
_cell.angle_beta   90.00
_cell.angle_gamma   90.00
#
_symmetry.space_group_name_H-M   'P 1'
#
loop_
_entity.id
_entity.type
_entity.pdbx_description
1 polymer ?
#
loop_
_entity_poly.entity_id
_entity_poly.type
_entity_poly.pdbx_seq_one_letter_code
_entity_poly.pdbx_strand_id
1 'polypeptide(L)'
;MNIKKTKIVCTIGPASDSIKTITKMVGAGMDIARISFSHGTHQEKAEVIQNIKRTEKDTGKRIPILQDLSGPKIRISNFNDEVVL
;
A
#
# COMPACT_ATOMS: atom_id res chain seq x y z
N MET A 1 -20.24 -19.10 -12.54
CA MET A 1 -19.09 -18.18 -12.65
C MET A 1 -17.93 -18.76 -11.88
N ASN A 2 -16.73 -18.85 -12.49
CA ASN A 2 -15.57 -19.38 -11.81
C ASN A 2 -15.01 -18.29 -10.88
N ILE A 3 -15.21 -18.42 -9.57
CA ILE A 3 -14.67 -17.48 -8.59
C ILE A 3 -13.14 -17.58 -8.63
N LYS A 4 -12.46 -16.45 -8.79
CA LYS A 4 -11.00 -16.36 -8.71
C LYS A 4 -10.51 -16.87 -7.35
N LYS A 5 -9.74 -17.97 -7.39
CA LYS A 5 -9.17 -18.63 -6.20
C LYS A 5 -7.94 -17.90 -5.66
N THR A 6 -6.96 -17.61 -6.53
CA THR A 6 -5.73 -16.88 -6.17
C THR A 6 -6.04 -15.42 -5.87
N LYS A 7 -5.49 -14.85 -4.81
CA LYS A 7 -5.70 -13.43 -4.45
C LYS A 7 -4.50 -12.56 -4.83
N ILE A 8 -4.75 -11.28 -5.11
CA ILE A 8 -3.75 -10.28 -5.48
C ILE A 8 -3.62 -9.27 -4.34
N VAL A 9 -2.40 -9.18 -3.81
CA VAL A 9 -2.01 -8.15 -2.84
C VAL A 9 -1.31 -7.02 -3.59
N CYS A 10 -1.75 -5.79 -3.40
CA CYS A 10 -1.06 -4.62 -3.95
C CYS A 10 -0.57 -3.70 -2.83
N THR A 11 0.67 -3.24 -2.93
CA THR A 11 1.24 -2.30 -1.97
C THR A 11 0.80 -0.89 -2.31
N ILE A 12 0.28 -0.15 -1.33
CA ILE A 12 -0.16 1.23 -1.50
C ILE A 12 0.96 2.19 -1.09
N GLY A 13 1.29 3.12 -1.99
CA GLY A 13 2.27 4.18 -1.77
C GLY A 13 1.91 5.44 -2.57
N PRO A 14 2.82 6.42 -2.70
CA PRO A 14 2.52 7.73 -3.29
C PRO A 14 1.95 7.69 -4.72
N ALA A 15 2.28 6.65 -5.50
CA ALA A 15 1.75 6.47 -6.85
C ALA A 15 0.29 5.98 -6.87
N SER A 16 -0.23 5.50 -5.73
CA SER A 16 -1.45 4.70 -5.67
C SER A 16 -2.33 4.95 -4.44
N ASP A 17 -2.10 6.01 -3.67
CA ASP A 17 -2.83 6.33 -2.44
C ASP A 17 -4.14 7.09 -2.66
N SER A 18 -4.35 7.66 -3.85
CA SER A 18 -5.59 8.35 -4.19
C SER A 18 -6.77 7.38 -4.35
N ILE A 19 -7.97 7.80 -3.92
CA ILE A 19 -9.22 7.04 -4.09
C ILE A 19 -9.44 6.62 -5.55
N LYS A 20 -9.13 7.52 -6.51
CA LYS A 20 -9.27 7.25 -7.94
C LYS A 20 -8.38 6.08 -8.38
N THR A 21 -7.13 6.05 -7.94
CA THR A 21 -6.20 4.98 -8.29
C THR A 21 -6.57 3.67 -7.59
N ILE A 22 -6.91 3.72 -6.29
CA ILE A 22 -7.35 2.54 -5.53
C ILE A 22 -8.59 1.92 -6.20
N THR A 23 -9.59 2.72 -6.58
CA THR A 23 -10.78 2.26 -7.30
C THR A 23 -10.42 1.55 -8.60
N LYS A 24 -9.49 2.10 -9.39
CA LYS A 24 -9.00 1.46 -10.62
C LYS A 24 -8.32 0.11 -10.33
N MET A 25 -7.50 0.04 -9.29
CA MET A 25 -6.82 -1.20 -8.88
C MET A 25 -7.81 -2.28 -8.44
N VAL A 26 -8.85 -1.90 -7.68
CA VAL A 26 -9.96 -2.79 -7.30
C VAL A 26 -10.73 -3.28 -8.53
N GLY A 27 -10.95 -2.41 -9.52
CA GLY A 27 -11.54 -2.77 -10.81
C GLY A 27 -10.68 -3.74 -11.61
N ALA A 28 -9.36 -3.55 -11.57
CA ALA A 28 -8.37 -4.40 -12.24
C ALA A 28 -8.07 -5.73 -11.50
N GLY A 29 -8.59 -5.92 -10.29
CA GLY A 29 -8.54 -7.20 -9.58
C GLY A 29 -7.66 -7.26 -8.34
N MET A 30 -7.27 -6.11 -7.76
CA MET A 30 -6.70 -6.07 -6.41
C MET A 30 -7.70 -6.64 -5.39
N ASP A 31 -7.25 -7.59 -4.56
CA ASP A 31 -8.06 -8.17 -3.49
C ASP A 31 -7.68 -7.60 -2.12
N ILE A 32 -6.40 -7.31 -1.87
CA ILE A 32 -5.87 -6.89 -0.56
C ILE A 32 -4.94 -5.68 -0.74
N ALA A 33 -5.11 -4.66 0.10
CA ALA A 33 -4.22 -3.51 0.16
C ALA A 33 -3.14 -3.73 1.23
N ARG A 34 -1.87 -3.77 0.84
CA ARG A 34 -0.71 -3.80 1.75
C ARG A 34 -0.24 -2.38 2.05
N ILE A 35 -0.07 -2.06 3.32
CA ILE A 35 0.50 -0.79 3.78
C ILE A 35 1.82 -1.08 4.48
N SER A 36 2.93 -0.67 3.87
CA SER A 36 4.26 -0.82 4.48
C SER A 36 4.51 0.27 5.52
N PHE A 37 4.92 -0.15 6.73
CA PHE A 37 5.36 0.73 7.81
C PHE A 37 6.88 0.94 7.80
N SER A 38 7.56 0.61 6.69
CA SER A 38 8.99 0.85 6.54
C SER A 38 9.37 2.30 6.26
N HIS A 39 8.42 3.08 5.75
CA HIS A 39 8.57 4.46 5.28
C HIS A 39 7.28 5.25 5.54
N GLY A 40 7.39 6.57 5.58
CA GLY A 40 6.26 7.48 5.76
C GLY A 40 5.77 7.60 7.21
N THR A 41 4.86 8.54 7.44
CA THR A 41 4.32 8.84 8.77
C THR A 41 3.05 8.04 9.08
N HIS A 42 2.69 7.92 10.36
CA HIS A 42 1.41 7.32 10.74
C HIS A 42 0.20 8.09 10.19
N GLN A 43 0.32 9.41 10.04
CA GLN A 43 -0.72 10.25 9.46
C GLN A 43 -0.95 9.90 7.98
N GLU A 44 0.11 9.81 7.19
CA GLU A 44 0.01 9.35 5.79
C GLU A 44 -0.63 7.96 5.69
N LYS A 45 -0.29 7.04 6.61
CA LYS A 45 -0.91 5.71 6.63
C LYS A 45 -2.40 5.77 6.98
N ALA A 46 -2.79 6.66 7.89
CA ALA A 46 -4.18 6.87 8.26
C ALA A 46 -5.01 7.39 7.08
N GLU A 47 -4.46 8.34 6.31
CA GLU A 47 -5.07 8.87 5.09
C GLU A 47 -5.27 7.77 4.04
N VAL A 48 -4.25 6.93 3.82
CA VAL A 48 -4.37 5.75 2.95
C VAL A 48 -5.51 4.81 3.40
N ILE A 49 -5.60 4.52 4.70
CA ILE A 49 -6.66 3.67 5.26
C ILE A 49 -8.04 4.30 5.03
N GLN A 50 -8.17 5.61 5.22
CA GLN A 50 -9.42 6.34 4.96
C GLN A 50 -9.81 6.25 3.48
N ASN A 51 -8.86 6.42 2.56
CA ASN A 51 -9.11 6.30 1.12
C ASN A 51 -9.53 4.88 0.72
N ILE A 52 -8.95 3.84 1.33
CA ILE A 52 -9.35 2.44 1.13
C ILE A 52 -10.80 2.23 1.61
N LYS A 53 -11.12 2.64 2.84
CA LYS A 53 -12.48 2.53 3.40
C LYS A 53 -13.52 3.29 2.58
N ARG A 54 -13.15 4.47 2.06
CA ARG A 54 -14.00 5.22 1.14
C ARG A 54 -14.23 4.46 -0.15
N THR A 55 -13.17 3.87 -0.72
CA THR A 55 -13.28 3.02 -1.92
C THR A 55 -14.15 1.79 -1.69
N GLU A 56 -14.08 1.14 -0.51
CA GLU A 56 -14.98 0.04 -0.15
C GLU A 56 -16.44 0.50 -0.17
N LYS A 57 -16.73 1.66 0.44
CA LYS A 57 -18.07 2.24 0.47
C LYS A 57 -18.59 2.58 -0.93
N ASP A 58 -17.76 3.17 -1.77
CA ASP A 58 -18.15 3.63 -3.10
C ASP A 58 -18.32 2.46 -4.09
N THR A 59 -17.56 1.38 -3.93
CA THR A 59 -17.58 0.22 -4.86
C THR A 59 -18.40 -0.97 -4.37
N GLY A 60 -18.75 -1.02 -3.07
CA GLY A 60 -19.38 -2.17 -2.44
C GLY A 60 -18.48 -3.41 -2.33
N LYS A 61 -17.19 -3.29 -2.69
CA LYS A 61 -16.21 -4.38 -2.61
C LYS A 61 -15.43 -4.29 -1.32
N ARG A 62 -15.31 -5.40 -0.60
CA ARG A 62 -14.45 -5.51 0.59
C ARG A 62 -12.98 -5.57 0.18
N ILE A 63 -12.14 -4.77 0.83
CA ILE A 63 -10.70 -4.61 0.60
C ILE A 63 -9.98 -4.77 1.95
N PRO A 64 -9.59 -5.99 2.34
CA PRO A 64 -8.78 -6.20 3.53
C PRO A 64 -7.47 -5.38 3.48
N ILE A 65 -7.09 -4.86 4.65
CA ILE A 65 -5.85 -4.09 4.82
C ILE A 65 -4.83 -4.99 5.53
N LEU A 66 -3.67 -5.16 4.89
CA LEU A 66 -2.51 -5.86 5.45
C LEU A 66 -1.51 -4.82 5.93
N GLN A 67 -1.38 -4.68 7.25
CA GLN A 67 -0.31 -3.89 7.86
C GLN A 67 0.99 -4.69 7.82
N ASP A 68 2.00 -4.15 7.14
CA ASP A 68 3.30 -4.78 7.04
C ASP A 68 4.34 -4.06 7.92
N LEU A 69 4.80 -4.77 8.94
CA LEU A 69 5.72 -4.27 9.96
C LEU A 69 7.14 -4.16 9.43
N SER A 70 7.88 -3.16 9.90
CA SER A 70 9.27 -2.90 9.48
C SER A 70 10.25 -4.04 9.79
N GLY A 71 10.07 -4.72 10.93
CA GLY A 71 11.07 -5.65 11.46
C GLY A 71 12.41 -4.98 11.83
N PRO A 72 13.40 -5.78 12.29
CA PRO A 72 14.77 -5.31 12.49
C PRO A 72 15.41 -4.92 11.16
N LYS A 73 16.01 -3.73 11.08
CA LYS A 73 16.65 -3.20 9.87
C LYS A 73 18.17 -3.10 10.05
N ILE A 74 18.91 -3.89 9.30
CA ILE A 74 20.36 -3.73 9.12
C ILE A 74 20.55 -2.95 7.82
N ARG A 75 21.06 -1.71 7.91
CA ARG A 75 21.29 -0.81 6.76
C ARG A 75 22.64 -0.12 6.95
N ILE A 76 23.32 0.15 5.84
CA ILE A 76 24.51 1.01 5.83
C ILE A 76 24.09 2.48 5.94
N SER A 77 25.02 3.33 6.38
CA SER A 77 24.81 4.78 6.45
C SER A 77 24.83 5.40 5.04
N ASN A 78 24.41 6.67 4.95
CA ASN A 78 24.70 7.49 3.80
C ASN A 78 26.22 7.65 3.63
N PHE A 79 26.67 7.68 2.38
CA PHE A 79 28.03 8.04 2.04
C PHE A 79 28.17 9.57 1.99
N ASN A 80 29.33 10.09 2.38
CA ASN A 80 29.66 11.48 2.09
C ASN A 80 29.89 11.63 0.58
N ASP A 81 29.60 12.81 0.03
CA ASP A 81 29.81 13.11 -1.40
C ASP A 81 31.29 13.07 -1.81
N GLU A 82 32.22 13.03 -0.84
CA GLU A 82 33.64 12.81 -1.10
C GLU A 82 33.89 11.35 -1.48
N VAL A 83 33.90 11.10 -2.79
CA VAL A 83 34.47 9.89 -3.37
C VAL A 83 35.99 10.00 -3.26
N VAL A 84 36.58 9.34 -2.26
CA VAL A 84 38.03 9.10 -2.22
C VAL A 84 38.29 7.89 -3.12
N LEU A 85 38.87 8.13 -4.30
CA LEU A 85 39.33 7.10 -5.23
C LEU A 85 40.70 6.55 -4.82
#